data_AF-A0A949RRS5-F1
#
_entry.id   AF-A0A949RRS5-F1
#
_cell.length_a   1.000
_cell.length_b   1.000
_cell.length_c   1.000
_cell.angle_alpha   90.00
_cell.angle_beta   90.00
_cell.angle_gamma   90.00
#
_symmetry.space_group_name_H-M   'P 1'
#
loop_
_entity.id
_entity.type
_entity.pdbx_description
1 polymer ?
#
loop_
_entity_poly.entity_id
_entity_poly.type
_entity_poly.pdbx_seq_one_letter_code
_entity_poly.pdbx_strand_id
1 'polypeptide(L)'
;MERLAVIRSYYLHLGGDINYCMFWTAVRLYAMQNPSVRPKIAELLNAYYADVAKHVRTFFEELGKEPPAPPEVLAFSLLAQALGLALSRMVDPGLISEEQFQQALTVYFDGLIGI
;
A
#
# COMPACT_ATOMS: atom_id res chain seq x y z
N MET A 1 -10.27 -14.59 -8.96
CA MET A 1 -10.16 -13.82 -10.21
C MET A 1 -10.74 -12.42 -10.05
N GLU A 2 -11.99 -12.26 -9.65
CA GLU A 2 -12.64 -10.94 -9.46
C GLU A 2 -12.12 -10.16 -8.23
N ARG A 3 -11.94 -10.81 -7.07
CA ARG A 3 -11.33 -10.16 -5.88
C ARG A 3 -9.85 -9.79 -6.02
N LEU A 4 -9.12 -10.52 -6.86
CA LEU A 4 -7.75 -10.20 -7.25
C LEU A 4 -7.73 -8.85 -7.97
N ALA A 5 -8.72 -8.60 -8.83
CA ALA A 5 -8.91 -7.31 -9.47
C ALA A 5 -9.32 -6.22 -8.47
N VAL A 6 -10.10 -6.53 -7.43
CA VAL A 6 -10.47 -5.56 -6.38
C VAL A 6 -9.27 -5.13 -5.54
N ILE A 7 -8.44 -6.08 -5.08
CA ILE A 7 -7.25 -5.77 -4.27
C ILE A 7 -6.22 -5.04 -5.14
N ARG A 8 -6.01 -5.49 -6.37
CA ARG A 8 -5.17 -4.79 -7.34
C ARG A 8 -5.71 -3.37 -7.58
N SER A 9 -7.00 -3.21 -7.84
CA SER A 9 -7.65 -1.91 -8.05
C SER A 9 -7.52 -1.01 -6.82
N TYR A 10 -7.62 -1.54 -5.60
CA TYR A 10 -7.40 -0.78 -4.38
C TYR A 10 -6.00 -0.19 -4.31
N TYR A 11 -4.94 -0.99 -4.52
CA TYR A 11 -3.57 -0.49 -4.47
C TYR A 11 -3.22 0.42 -5.65
N LEU A 12 -3.76 0.13 -6.84
CA LEU A 12 -3.64 1.01 -8.00
C LEU A 12 -4.31 2.36 -7.75
N HIS A 13 -5.51 2.36 -7.16
CA HIS A 13 -6.22 3.58 -6.82
C HIS A 13 -5.49 4.38 -5.73
N LEU A 14 -4.97 3.69 -4.71
CA LEU A 14 -4.27 4.31 -3.59
C LEU A 14 -2.98 5.01 -4.02
N GLY A 15 -2.23 4.40 -4.94
CA GLY A 15 -1.01 5.00 -5.47
C GLY A 15 -1.23 5.91 -6.69
N GLY A 16 -2.37 5.78 -7.37
CA GLY A 16 -2.80 6.70 -8.44
C GLY A 16 -3.42 7.99 -7.92
N ASP A 17 -3.99 7.99 -6.71
CA ASP A 17 -4.50 9.20 -6.06
C ASP A 17 -3.35 9.99 -5.42
N ILE A 18 -2.85 10.94 -6.20
CA ILE A 18 -1.79 11.87 -5.80
C ILE A 18 -2.16 12.65 -4.53
N ASN A 19 -3.43 13.06 -4.39
CA ASN A 19 -3.88 13.84 -3.24
C ASN A 19 -3.87 12.99 -1.97
N TYR A 20 -4.35 11.75 -2.06
CA TYR A 20 -4.30 10.78 -0.96
C TYR A 20 -2.85 10.53 -0.52
N CYS A 21 -1.96 10.25 -1.48
CA CYS A 21 -0.54 10.03 -1.19
C CYS A 21 0.14 11.25 -0.56
N MET A 22 -0.12 12.46 -1.09
CA MET A 22 0.40 13.71 -0.52
C MET A 22 -0.09 13.95 0.91
N PHE A 23 -1.39 13.81 1.15
CA PHE A 23 -1.99 14.00 2.46
C PHE A 23 -1.33 13.08 3.50
N TRP A 24 -1.27 11.79 3.19
CA TRP A 24 -0.72 10.80 4.11
C TRP A 24 0.79 10.91 4.31
N THR A 25 1.51 11.44 3.32
CA THR A 25 2.92 11.82 3.46
C THR A 25 3.06 13.01 4.41
N ALA A 26 2.26 14.06 4.21
CA ALA A 26 2.26 15.24 5.07
C ALA A 26 1.90 14.92 6.53
N VAL A 27 0.91 14.05 6.75
CA VAL A 27 0.54 13.56 8.10
C VAL A 27 1.71 12.86 8.79
N ARG A 28 2.45 12.01 8.07
CA ARG A 28 3.64 11.32 8.61
C ARG A 28 4.75 12.31 8.93
N LEU A 29 5.04 13.24 8.03
CA LEU A 29 6.04 14.30 8.25
C LEU A 29 5.69 15.14 9.49
N TYR A 30 4.42 15.54 9.60
CA TYR A 30 3.93 16.28 10.76
C TYR A 30 4.09 15.50 12.06
N ALA A 31 3.71 14.21 12.09
CA ALA A 31 3.89 13.34 13.26
C ALA A 31 5.37 13.16 13.66
N MET A 32 6.27 13.09 12.68
CA MET A 32 7.71 13.01 12.96
C MET A 32 8.24 14.31 13.58
N GLN A 33 7.74 15.46 13.15
CA GLN A 33 8.15 16.78 13.67
C GLN A 33 7.44 17.17 14.99
N ASN A 34 6.32 16.54 15.34
CA ASN A 34 5.50 16.89 16.51
C ASN A 34 5.33 15.70 17.47
N PRO A 35 6.26 15.48 18.42
CA PRO A 35 6.26 14.31 19.30
C PRO A 35 4.99 14.15 20.14
N SER A 36 4.33 15.25 20.51
CA SER A 36 3.09 15.23 21.31
C SER A 36 1.89 14.65 20.55
N VAL A 37 1.88 14.75 19.22
CA VAL A 37 0.78 14.28 18.36
C VAL A 37 1.08 12.89 17.78
N ARG A 38 2.38 12.52 17.69
CA ARG A 38 2.84 11.27 17.11
C ARG A 38 2.09 10.02 17.59
N PRO A 39 1.82 9.81 18.90
CA PRO A 39 1.13 8.60 19.36
C PRO A 39 -0.29 8.45 18.78
N LYS A 40 -1.04 9.56 18.67
CA LYS A 40 -2.40 9.56 18.12
C LYS A 40 -2.42 9.26 16.63
N ILE A 41 -1.46 9.82 15.88
CA ILE A 41 -1.32 9.53 14.45
C ILE A 41 -0.86 8.09 14.24
N ALA A 42 0.04 7.58 15.08
CA ALA A 42 0.48 6.19 15.01
C ALA A 42 -0.69 5.23 15.27
N GLU A 43 -1.55 5.51 16.23
CA GLU A 43 -2.77 4.73 16.49
C GLU A 43 -3.70 4.70 15.26
N LEU A 44 -3.96 5.86 14.65
CA LEU A 44 -4.76 5.96 13.43
C LEU A 44 -4.16 5.13 12.28
N LEU A 45 -2.85 5.26 12.05
CA LEU A 45 -2.15 4.52 11.02
C LEU A 45 -2.16 3.01 11.29
N ASN A 46 -1.99 2.59 12.54
CA ASN A 46 -2.04 1.18 12.93
C ASN A 46 -3.42 0.57 12.69
N ALA A 47 -4.50 1.30 13.00
CA ALA A 47 -5.86 0.85 12.70
C ALA A 47 -6.07 0.67 11.19
N TYR A 48 -5.57 1.62 10.39
CA TYR A 48 -5.62 1.52 8.94
C TYR A 48 -4.82 0.32 8.42
N TYR A 49 -3.59 0.10 8.90
CA TYR A 49 -2.77 -1.05 8.51
C TYR A 49 -3.41 -2.39 8.90
N ALA A 50 -4.05 -2.46 10.07
CA ALA A 50 -4.76 -3.66 10.50
C ALA A 50 -5.96 -3.96 9.59
N ASP A 51 -6.65 -2.94 9.09
CA ASP A 51 -7.76 -3.13 8.15
C ASP A 51 -7.28 -3.67 6.80
N VAL A 52 -6.20 -3.09 6.25
CA VAL A 52 -5.58 -3.60 5.02
C VAL A 52 -5.05 -5.03 5.21
N ALA A 53 -4.48 -5.36 6.38
CA ALA A 53 -4.03 -6.70 6.71
C ALA A 53 -5.18 -7.74 6.74
N LYS A 54 -6.38 -7.36 7.16
CA LYS A 54 -7.57 -8.24 7.07
C LYS A 54 -7.89 -8.57 5.62
N HIS A 55 -7.81 -7.59 4.72
CA HIS A 55 -8.03 -7.83 3.29
C HIS A 55 -6.97 -8.78 2.70
N VAL A 56 -5.70 -8.59 3.05
CA VAL A 56 -4.62 -9.51 2.65
C VAL A 56 -4.86 -10.92 3.19
N ARG A 57 -5.22 -11.06 4.46
CA ARG A 57 -5.52 -12.37 5.07
C ARG A 57 -6.64 -13.09 4.34
N THR A 58 -7.78 -12.40 4.18
CA THR A 58 -8.98 -12.96 3.52
C THR A 58 -8.65 -13.41 2.10
N PHE A 59 -7.78 -12.67 1.42
CA PHE A 59 -7.35 -13.00 0.07
C PHE A 59 -6.54 -14.30 -0.01
N PHE A 60 -5.58 -14.50 0.88
CA PHE A 60 -4.82 -15.76 0.93
C PHE A 60 -5.70 -16.95 1.33
N GLU A 61 -6.65 -16.75 2.25
CA GLU A 61 -7.66 -17.75 2.63
C GLU A 61 -8.49 -18.19 1.42
N GLU A 62 -8.97 -17.24 0.60
CA GLU A 62 -9.75 -17.55 -0.61
C GLU A 62 -8.94 -18.24 -1.71
N LEU A 63 -7.64 -17.98 -1.77
CA LEU A 63 -6.73 -18.69 -2.67
C LEU A 63 -6.38 -20.10 -2.15
N GLY A 64 -6.77 -20.45 -0.93
CA GLY A 64 -6.37 -21.69 -0.27
C GLY A 64 -4.85 -21.78 -0.09
N LYS A 65 -4.18 -20.63 0.07
CA LYS A 65 -2.72 -20.52 0.20
C LYS A 65 -2.35 -19.92 1.55
N GLU A 66 -1.26 -20.42 2.12
CA GLU A 66 -0.61 -19.73 3.24
C GLU A 66 0.11 -18.48 2.72
N PRO A 67 -0.01 -17.33 3.40
CA PRO A 67 0.74 -16.15 3.03
C PRO A 67 2.25 -16.33 3.29
N PRO A 68 3.14 -15.84 2.41
CA PRO A 68 4.58 -16.01 2.56
C PRO A 68 5.18 -15.24 3.75
N ALA A 69 4.41 -14.35 4.37
CA ALA A 69 4.74 -13.60 5.57
C ALA A 69 3.44 -13.23 6.31
N PRO A 70 3.49 -12.73 7.56
CA PRO A 70 2.29 -12.26 8.25
C PRO A 70 1.53 -11.22 7.41
N PRO A 71 0.18 -11.30 7.30
CA PRO A 71 -0.62 -10.37 6.50
C PRO A 71 -0.36 -8.89 6.80
N GLU A 72 0.00 -8.56 8.03
CA GLU A 72 0.36 -7.22 8.49
C GLU A 72 1.65 -6.73 7.82
N VAL A 73 2.65 -7.60 7.68
CA VAL A 73 3.91 -7.30 6.99
C VAL A 73 3.66 -7.08 5.50
N LEU A 74 2.82 -7.92 4.89
CA LEU A 74 2.46 -7.81 3.49
C LEU A 74 1.68 -6.52 3.19
N ALA A 75 0.67 -6.21 4.01
CA ALA A 75 -0.10 -4.97 3.92
C ALA A 75 0.80 -3.73 4.04
N PHE A 76 1.67 -3.70 5.06
CA PHE A 76 2.61 -2.60 5.24
C PHE A 76 3.51 -2.40 4.01
N SER A 77 4.06 -3.50 3.48
CA SER A 77 5.00 -3.46 2.35
C SER A 77 4.32 -2.99 1.06
N LEU A 78 3.10 -3.48 0.77
CA LEU A 78 2.30 -3.05 -0.38
C LEU A 78 2.01 -1.54 -0.33
N LEU A 79 1.60 -1.04 0.83
CA LEU A 79 1.33 0.39 1.04
C LEU A 79 2.60 1.23 0.91
N ALA A 80 3.72 0.77 1.47
CA ALA A 80 5.00 1.48 1.37
C ALA A 80 5.46 1.59 -0.09
N GLN A 81 5.32 0.52 -0.87
CA GLN A 81 5.65 0.53 -2.30
C GLN A 81 4.73 1.45 -3.10
N ALA A 82 3.41 1.37 -2.89
CA ALA A 82 2.45 2.24 -3.57
C ALA A 82 2.73 3.72 -3.29
N LEU A 83 2.92 4.08 -2.01
CA LEU A 83 3.25 5.44 -1.60
C LEU A 83 4.61 5.91 -2.14
N GLY A 84 5.64 5.05 -2.09
CA GLY A 84 6.98 5.39 -2.56
C GLY A 84 7.04 5.63 -4.07
N LEU A 85 6.36 4.79 -4.85
CA LEU A 85 6.24 4.97 -6.30
C LEU A 85 5.44 6.23 -6.65
N ALA A 86 4.33 6.47 -5.94
CA ALA A 86 3.51 7.67 -6.13
C ALA A 86 4.32 8.95 -5.84
N LEU A 87 5.03 8.99 -4.70
CA LEU A 87 5.88 10.11 -4.32
C LEU A 87 6.99 10.36 -5.35
N SER A 88 7.62 9.29 -5.86
CA SER A 88 8.66 9.40 -6.88
C SER A 88 8.12 10.00 -8.18
N ARG A 89 6.92 9.60 -8.61
CA ARG A 89 6.22 10.19 -9.78
C ARG A 89 5.81 11.64 -9.58
N MET A 90 5.52 12.07 -8.35
CA MET A 90 5.21 13.48 -8.07
C MET A 90 6.45 14.36 -8.24
N VAL A 91 7.64 13.85 -7.90
CA VAL A 91 8.91 14.57 -8.05
C VAL A 91 9.35 14.59 -9.52
N ASP A 92 9.28 13.44 -10.19
CA ASP A 92 9.58 13.29 -11.60
C ASP A 92 8.50 12.45 -12.30
N PRO A 93 7.52 13.10 -12.96
CA PRO A 93 6.46 12.40 -13.68
C PRO A 93 6.94 11.51 -14.82
N GLY A 94 8.17 11.73 -15.32
CA GLY A 94 8.80 10.95 -16.38
C GLY A 94 9.60 9.74 -15.87
N LEU A 95 9.80 9.62 -14.56
CA LEU A 95 10.64 8.57 -13.96
C LEU A 95 10.13 7.17 -14.26
N ILE A 96 8.81 6.98 -14.15
CA ILE A 96 8.11 5.75 -14.53
C ILE A 96 6.84 6.18 -15.26
N SER A 97 6.37 5.40 -16.24
CA SER A 97 5.03 5.59 -16.82
C SER A 97 3.94 5.08 -15.87
N GLU A 98 2.68 5.45 -16.13
CA GLU A 98 1.55 4.89 -15.37
C GLU A 98 1.46 3.36 -15.54
N GLU A 99 1.72 2.87 -16.75
CA GLU A 99 1.79 1.44 -17.03
C GLU A 99 2.89 0.75 -16.22
N GLN A 100 4.09 1.34 -16.15
CA GLN A 100 5.19 0.80 -15.34
C GLN A 100 4.88 0.85 -13.84
N PHE A 101 4.16 1.87 -13.38
CA PHE A 101 3.66 1.93 -12.01
C PHE A 101 2.71 0.76 -11.70
N GLN A 102 1.73 0.52 -12.59
CA GLN A 102 0.79 -0.59 -12.45
C GLN A 102 1.50 -1.94 -12.50
N GLN A 103 2.49 -2.08 -13.38
CA GLN A 103 3.30 -3.28 -13.52
C GLN A 103 4.15 -3.55 -12.27
N ALA A 104 4.77 -2.52 -11.66
CA ALA A 104 5.58 -2.68 -10.46
C ALA A 104 4.78 -3.19 -9.26
N LEU A 105 3.56 -2.68 -9.06
CA LEU A 105 2.66 -3.16 -8.02
C LEU A 105 2.13 -4.57 -8.33
N THR A 106 1.84 -4.84 -9.60
CA THR A 106 1.38 -6.16 -10.05
C THR A 106 2.43 -7.23 -9.85
N VAL A 107 3.68 -7.00 -10.28
CA VAL A 107 4.79 -7.95 -10.11
C VAL A 107 5.03 -8.27 -8.64
N TYR A 108 4.99 -7.26 -7.78
CA TYR A 108 5.15 -7.48 -6.35
C TYR A 108 3.99 -8.31 -5.78
N PHE A 109 2.75 -7.97 -6.14
CA PHE A 109 1.57 -8.71 -5.69
C PHE A 109 1.57 -10.15 -6.18
N ASP A 110 1.81 -10.38 -7.47
CA ASP A 110 1.84 -11.70 -8.09
C ASP A 110 2.99 -12.56 -7.49
N GLY A 111 4.14 -11.95 -7.24
CA GLY A 111 5.24 -12.58 -6.50
C GLY A 111 4.86 -13.03 -5.08
N LEU A 112 4.01 -12.28 -4.37
CA LEU A 112 3.52 -12.67 -3.03
C LEU A 112 2.61 -13.91 -3.07
N ILE A 113 1.88 -14.12 -4.16
CA ILE A 113 0.98 -15.27 -4.31
C ILE A 113 1.60 -16.43 -5.09
N GLY A 114 2.84 -16.29 -5.54
CA GLY A 114 3.58 -17.31 -6.26
C GLY A 114 2.95 -17.66 -7.60
N ILE A 115 2.53 -16.65 -8.36
CA ILE A 115 2.15 -16.76 -9.78
C ILE A 115 2.94 -15.78 -10.64
#